data_AF-X1CMM7-F1
#
_entry.id   AF-X1CMM7-F1
#
_cell.length_a   1.000
_cell.length_b   1.000
_cell.length_c   1.000
_cell.angle_alpha   90.00
_cell.angle_beta   90.00
_cell.angle_gamma   90.00
#
_symmetry.space_group_name_H-M   'P 1'
#
loop_
_entity.id
_entity.type
_entity.pdbx_description
1 polymer ?
#
loop_
_entity_poly.entity_id
_entity_poly.type
_entity_poly.pdbx_seq_one_letter_code
_entity_poly.pdbx_strand_id
1 'polypeptide(L)'
;PLGYKLFNFLDINRAVYHLYKPQYFNNELSAFLTTLQAKKKFFLTVHFCAPHWPYSTPAPYPYLFYDESNNPFREYDGALRMADTQLGKFLKALKKKGLYKNSIIVILSDHGETLYGHGTNLRDSAQNRIIVALKPNNVNKHREIQELTRTIDITPTVLDLLGEDLNIFNFDGMSLNTLINNDSSDHKSLNNSIILETGFSIDVPGGVSLAFQEMLNEGFFFYKFNKQGIITVKPDLHKKLINRKQRAIQNLEWKLIVEPLVRKDVT
;
A
#
# COMPACT_ATOMS: atom_id res chain seq x y z
N PRO A 1 -11.75 -12.68 13.56
CA PRO A 1 -11.35 -12.58 12.13
C PRO A 1 -9.83 -12.49 12.00
N LEU A 2 -9.23 -13.05 10.94
CA LEU A 2 -7.76 -13.05 10.74
C LEU A 2 -7.18 -11.63 10.74
N GLY A 3 -7.93 -10.67 10.20
CA GLY A 3 -7.54 -9.25 10.18
C GLY A 3 -7.23 -8.68 11.57
N TYR A 4 -7.98 -9.05 12.62
CA TYR A 4 -7.68 -8.58 13.99
C TYR A 4 -6.44 -9.20 14.61
N LYS A 5 -5.99 -10.37 14.12
CA LYS A 5 -4.76 -11.01 14.58
C LYS A 5 -3.51 -10.43 13.91
N LEU A 6 -3.66 -9.91 12.68
CA LEU A 6 -2.58 -9.30 11.93
C LEU A 6 -2.51 -7.78 12.20
N PHE A 7 -3.65 -7.10 12.19
CA PHE A 7 -3.74 -5.65 12.36
C PHE A 7 -4.25 -5.27 13.75
N ASN A 8 -3.42 -5.51 14.78
CA ASN A 8 -3.75 -5.29 16.19
C ASN A 8 -4.19 -3.86 16.55
N PHE A 9 -3.92 -2.89 15.67
CA PHE A 9 -4.19 -1.48 15.93
C PHE A 9 -5.21 -0.87 14.96
N LEU A 10 -5.93 -1.69 14.18
CA LEU A 10 -6.89 -1.21 13.19
C LEU A 10 -8.05 -0.41 13.82
N ASP A 11 -8.36 -0.66 15.08
CA ASP A 11 -9.39 0.05 15.85
C ASP A 11 -9.02 1.52 16.13
N ILE A 12 -7.76 1.78 16.49
CA ILE A 12 -7.24 3.11 16.80
C ILE A 12 -6.53 3.79 15.62
N ASN A 13 -6.49 3.14 14.46
CA ASN A 13 -5.85 3.61 13.24
C ASN A 13 -6.77 3.39 12.03
N ARG A 14 -7.79 4.25 11.92
CA ARG A 14 -8.78 4.23 10.84
C ARG A 14 -8.66 5.47 9.96
N ALA A 15 -8.98 5.30 8.68
CA ALA A 15 -9.14 6.35 7.67
C ALA A 15 -10.39 7.22 7.87
N VAL A 16 -10.76 7.45 9.12
CA VAL A 16 -11.81 8.40 9.50
C VAL A 16 -11.10 9.59 10.11
N TYR A 17 -10.91 10.63 9.31
CA TYR A 17 -10.00 11.75 9.58
C TYR A 17 -10.17 12.43 10.94
N HIS A 18 -11.42 12.56 11.42
CA HIS A 18 -11.70 13.18 12.72
C HIS A 18 -11.34 12.28 13.92
N LEU A 19 -11.20 10.97 13.69
CA LEU A 19 -10.84 9.98 14.71
C LEU A 19 -9.35 9.61 14.65
N TYR A 20 -8.64 9.88 13.56
CA TYR A 20 -7.22 9.56 13.48
C TYR A 20 -6.39 10.49 14.37
N LYS A 21 -5.75 9.91 15.38
CA LYS A 21 -4.89 10.62 16.33
C LYS A 21 -3.47 10.05 16.29
N PRO A 22 -2.61 10.56 15.38
CA PRO A 22 -1.24 10.11 15.18
C PRO A 22 -0.43 9.88 16.46
N GLN A 23 -0.51 10.82 17.39
CA GLN A 23 0.25 10.79 18.63
C GLN A 23 -0.19 9.64 19.56
N TYR A 24 -1.49 9.43 19.72
CA TYR A 24 -2.00 8.33 20.55
C TYR A 24 -1.64 6.99 19.93
N PHE A 25 -1.77 6.86 18.60
CA PHE A 25 -1.34 5.66 17.88
C PHE A 25 0.14 5.32 18.12
N ASN A 26 1.04 6.29 17.99
CA ASN A 26 2.46 6.08 18.26
C ASN A 26 2.75 5.72 19.73
N ASN A 27 1.99 6.27 20.68
CA ASN A 27 2.15 5.95 22.10
C ASN A 27 1.75 4.50 22.39
N GLU A 28 0.60 4.06 21.89
CA GLU A 28 0.12 2.67 22.01
C GLU A 28 1.09 1.69 21.36
N LEU A 29 1.56 2.02 20.15
CA LEU A 29 2.55 1.21 19.45
C LEU A 29 3.85 1.10 20.26
N SER A 30 4.34 2.21 20.83
CA SER A 30 5.53 2.22 21.69
C SER A 30 5.34 1.39 22.96
N ALA A 31 4.16 1.44 23.59
CA ALA A 31 3.83 0.61 24.73
C ALA A 31 3.88 -0.88 24.36
N PHE A 32 3.22 -1.25 23.25
CA PHE A 32 3.18 -2.64 22.74
C PHE A 32 4.57 -3.20 22.40
N LEU A 33 5.49 -2.38 21.90
CA LEU A 33 6.87 -2.81 21.67
C LEU A 33 7.56 -3.34 22.94
N THR A 34 7.18 -2.87 24.13
CA THR A 34 7.68 -3.40 25.41
C THR A 34 7.27 -4.86 25.60
N THR A 35 6.02 -5.18 25.26
CA THR A 35 5.51 -6.55 25.31
C THR A 35 6.22 -7.45 24.30
N LEU A 36 6.53 -6.94 23.11
CA LEU A 36 7.25 -7.70 22.09
C LEU A 36 8.72 -7.93 22.45
N GLN A 37 9.36 -6.98 23.13
CA GLN A 37 10.74 -7.12 23.63
C GLN A 37 10.91 -8.38 24.49
N ALA A 38 9.89 -8.77 25.25
CA ALA A 38 9.90 -9.98 26.08
C ALA A 38 9.78 -11.30 25.27
N LYS A 39 9.22 -11.27 24.05
CA LYS A 39 8.91 -12.49 23.27
C LYS A 39 10.08 -13.07 22.47
N LYS A 40 11.22 -12.36 22.39
CA LYS A 40 12.44 -12.69 21.61
C LYS A 40 12.25 -12.76 20.08
N LYS A 41 11.17 -13.35 19.56
CA LYS A 41 10.81 -13.40 18.14
C LYS A 41 9.36 -12.95 17.95
N PHE A 42 9.10 -12.12 16.96
CA PHE A 42 7.75 -11.64 16.64
C PHE A 42 7.64 -11.23 15.18
N PHE A 43 6.40 -11.19 14.70
CA PHE A 43 6.02 -10.53 13.46
C PHE A 43 5.05 -9.40 13.81
N LEU A 44 5.28 -8.22 13.25
CA LEU A 44 4.50 -7.01 13.53
C LEU A 44 4.18 -6.29 12.23
N THR A 45 2.90 -6.08 11.96
CA THR A 45 2.42 -5.20 10.90
C THR A 45 1.85 -3.93 11.50
N VAL A 46 2.33 -2.80 11.00
CA VAL A 46 1.87 -1.46 11.38
C VAL A 46 1.37 -0.78 10.13
N HIS A 47 0.11 -0.36 10.16
CA HIS A 47 -0.48 0.49 9.13
C HIS A 47 -0.42 1.93 9.63
N PHE A 48 0.09 2.88 8.85
CA PHE A 48 -0.06 4.31 9.17
C PHE A 48 -1.13 4.86 8.24
N CYS A 49 -2.15 5.52 8.79
CA CYS A 49 -3.27 5.96 7.99
C CYS A 49 -2.95 7.19 7.12
N ALA A 50 -2.05 8.05 7.56
CA ALA A 50 -1.59 9.16 6.72
C ALA A 50 -0.60 8.66 5.64
N PRO A 51 -0.65 9.21 4.41
CA PRO A 51 -1.35 10.42 4.02
C PRO A 51 -2.72 10.20 3.33
N HIS A 52 -3.58 9.27 3.77
CA HIS A 52 -4.89 9.07 3.13
C HIS A 52 -5.79 10.33 3.18
N TRP A 53 -6.66 10.49 2.16
CA TRP A 53 -7.70 11.55 2.09
C TRP A 53 -8.54 11.58 3.37
N PRO A 54 -8.93 12.75 3.92
CA PRO A 54 -8.95 14.11 3.36
C PRO A 54 -7.71 14.95 3.65
N TYR A 55 -6.55 14.35 3.93
CA TYR A 55 -5.29 15.06 4.19
C TYR A 55 -5.34 16.08 5.36
N SER A 56 -6.39 15.98 6.17
CA SER A 56 -6.59 16.84 7.33
C SER A 56 -5.55 16.51 8.39
N THR A 57 -4.69 17.49 8.68
CA THR A 57 -3.62 17.35 9.65
C THR A 57 -3.73 18.42 10.74
N PRO A 58 -3.33 18.11 12.00
CA PRO A 58 -3.21 19.12 13.04
C PRO A 58 -1.97 20.00 12.82
N ALA A 59 -1.92 21.16 13.47
CA ALA A 59 -0.70 21.96 13.54
C ALA A 59 0.51 21.12 14.02
N PRO A 60 1.73 21.39 13.51
CA PRO A 60 2.09 22.45 12.57
C PRO A 60 1.96 22.08 11.09
N TYR A 61 1.59 20.83 10.76
CA TYR A 61 1.73 20.30 9.39
C TYR A 61 1.04 21.10 8.28
N PRO A 62 -0.19 21.63 8.46
CA PRO A 62 -0.84 22.48 7.45
C PRO A 62 -0.07 23.76 7.11
N TYR A 63 0.77 24.25 8.03
CA TYR A 63 1.50 25.51 7.88
C TYR A 63 2.91 25.32 7.31
N LEU A 64 3.46 24.10 7.35
CA LEU A 64 4.83 23.83 6.87
C LEU A 64 4.95 23.94 5.34
N PHE A 65 3.87 23.69 4.63
CA PHE A 65 3.79 23.72 3.16
C PHE A 65 2.81 24.78 2.67
N TYR A 66 2.47 25.74 3.54
CA TYR A 66 1.67 26.88 3.11
C TYR A 66 2.50 27.72 2.16
N ASP A 67 2.01 27.86 0.94
CA ASP A 67 2.48 28.86 -0.02
C ASP A 67 1.28 29.61 -0.62
N GLU A 68 1.55 30.75 -1.24
CA GLU A 68 0.54 31.56 -1.93
C GLU A 68 0.14 30.97 -3.30
N SER A 69 0.77 29.86 -3.72
CA SER A 69 0.68 29.35 -5.10
C SER A 69 -0.55 28.49 -5.38
N ASN A 70 -1.46 28.33 -4.41
CA ASN A 70 -2.64 27.44 -4.50
C ASN A 70 -2.25 26.02 -4.94
N ASN A 71 -1.08 25.52 -4.53
CA ASN A 71 -0.66 24.16 -4.84
C ASN A 71 -1.69 23.15 -4.30
N PRO A 72 -2.35 22.34 -5.17
CA PRO A 72 -3.40 21.42 -4.75
C PRO A 72 -2.87 20.25 -3.91
N PHE A 73 -1.55 20.04 -3.87
CA PHE A 73 -0.91 18.98 -3.08
C PHE A 73 -0.39 19.42 -1.71
N ARG A 74 -0.52 20.70 -1.33
CA ARG A 74 0.05 21.18 -0.06
C ARG A 74 -0.47 20.43 1.18
N GLU A 75 -1.75 20.06 1.17
CA GLU A 75 -2.35 19.32 2.28
C GLU A 75 -1.84 17.87 2.31
N TYR A 76 -1.67 17.27 1.13
CA TYR A 76 -1.05 15.96 0.98
C TYR A 76 0.40 15.99 1.49
N ASP A 77 1.19 17.01 1.15
CA ASP A 77 2.57 17.16 1.64
C ASP A 77 2.63 17.31 3.16
N GLY A 78 1.68 18.07 3.74
CA GLY A 78 1.50 18.14 5.19
C GLY A 78 1.19 16.78 5.82
N ALA A 79 0.26 16.02 5.22
CA ALA A 79 -0.08 14.66 5.65
C ALA A 79 1.10 13.68 5.50
N LEU A 80 1.87 13.81 4.43
CA LEU A 80 3.07 13.01 4.17
C LEU A 80 4.16 13.32 5.19
N ARG A 81 4.38 14.59 5.53
CA ARG A 81 5.31 14.99 6.61
C ARG A 81 4.87 14.47 7.98
N MET A 82 3.57 14.45 8.24
CA MET A 82 3.03 13.83 9.45
C MET A 82 3.32 12.33 9.48
N ALA A 83 3.08 11.61 8.39
CA ALA A 83 3.38 10.18 8.27
C ALA A 83 4.88 9.89 8.47
N ASP A 84 5.76 10.68 7.84
CA ASP A 84 7.21 10.63 8.02
C ASP A 84 7.61 10.84 9.49
N THR A 85 7.00 11.83 10.17
CA THR A 85 7.25 12.08 11.59
C THR A 85 6.80 10.90 12.47
N GLN A 86 5.66 10.28 12.16
CA GLN A 86 5.18 9.10 12.89
C GLN A 86 6.09 7.89 12.70
N LEU A 87 6.52 7.63 11.46
CA LEU A 87 7.47 6.57 11.15
C LEU A 87 8.79 6.81 11.87
N GLY A 88 9.30 8.05 11.86
CA GLY A 88 10.51 8.44 12.59
C GLY A 88 10.41 8.18 14.09
N LYS A 89 9.26 8.48 14.72
CA LYS A 89 9.01 8.16 16.14
C LYS A 89 9.00 6.66 16.39
N PHE A 90 8.37 5.88 15.52
CA PHE A 90 8.33 4.43 15.62
C PHE A 90 9.72 3.79 15.50
N LEU A 91 10.50 4.19 14.48
CA LEU A 91 11.86 3.70 14.29
C LEU A 91 12.78 4.08 15.46
N LYS A 92 12.63 5.28 16.03
CA LYS A 92 13.34 5.69 17.26
C LYS A 92 12.96 4.80 18.45
N ALA A 93 11.67 4.47 18.61
CA ALA A 93 11.21 3.57 19.67
C ALA A 93 11.79 2.14 19.52
N LEU A 94 11.82 1.60 18.30
CA LEU A 94 12.48 0.32 18.01
C LEU A 94 13.97 0.35 18.38
N LYS A 95 14.68 1.43 18.05
CA LYS A 95 16.10 1.61 18.41
C LYS A 95 16.29 1.66 19.93
N LYS A 96 15.51 2.48 20.63
CA LYS A 96 15.57 2.63 22.10
C LYS A 96 15.35 1.31 22.85
N LYS A 97 14.49 0.44 22.30
CA LYS A 97 14.17 -0.88 22.88
C LYS A 97 15.10 -2.01 22.40
N GLY A 98 16.13 -1.70 21.60
CA GLY A 98 17.05 -2.70 21.05
C GLY A 98 16.43 -3.61 19.98
N LEU A 99 15.21 -3.33 19.50
CA LEU A 99 14.49 -4.15 18.53
C LEU A 99 14.91 -3.85 17.09
N TYR A 100 15.52 -2.70 16.81
CA TYR A 100 15.85 -2.28 15.44
C TYR A 100 16.96 -3.10 14.77
N LYS A 101 18.05 -3.41 15.51
CA LYS A 101 19.29 -3.96 14.92
C LYS A 101 19.05 -5.33 14.28
N ASN A 102 18.43 -6.24 15.02
CA ASN A 102 18.18 -7.63 14.62
C ASN A 102 16.81 -7.85 13.93
N SER A 103 16.17 -6.78 13.45
CA SER A 103 14.90 -6.89 12.73
C SER A 103 15.10 -6.75 11.24
N ILE A 104 14.35 -7.55 10.47
CA ILE A 104 14.00 -7.25 9.09
C ILE A 104 12.85 -6.22 9.16
N ILE A 105 13.02 -5.08 8.51
CA ILE A 105 12.01 -4.01 8.49
C ILE A 105 11.66 -3.72 7.04
N VAL A 106 10.38 -3.82 6.70
CA VAL A 106 9.84 -3.45 5.39
C VAL A 106 8.89 -2.28 5.57
N ILE A 107 9.10 -1.22 4.81
CA ILE A 107 8.22 -0.06 4.72
C ILE A 107 7.76 -0.01 3.27
N LEU A 108 6.45 0.02 3.05
CA LEU A 108 5.88 0.12 1.71
C LEU A 108 4.60 0.96 1.73
N SER A 109 4.24 1.52 0.59
CA SER A 109 2.88 2.02 0.34
C SER A 109 2.05 0.91 -0.30
N ASP A 110 0.75 0.90 -0.09
CA ASP A 110 -0.17 -0.03 -0.75
C ASP A 110 -0.47 0.39 -2.20
N HIS A 111 -0.64 1.69 -2.43
CA HIS A 111 -0.74 2.32 -3.74
C HIS A 111 -0.14 3.75 -3.72
N GLY A 112 -0.14 4.41 -4.87
CA GLY A 112 0.19 5.82 -4.99
C GLY A 112 -1.05 6.71 -5.13
N GLU A 113 -0.85 8.01 -5.25
CA GLU A 113 -1.90 9.03 -5.16
C GLU A 113 -1.65 10.15 -6.18
N THR A 114 -2.69 10.57 -6.90
CA THR A 114 -2.68 11.75 -7.77
C THR A 114 -4.00 12.52 -7.65
N LEU A 115 -4.07 13.75 -8.17
CA LEU A 115 -5.32 14.55 -8.17
C LEU A 115 -6.51 13.83 -8.83
N TYR A 116 -6.22 12.84 -9.67
CA TYR A 116 -7.19 12.14 -10.50
C TYR A 116 -7.42 10.68 -10.06
N GLY A 117 -6.81 10.23 -8.96
CA GLY A 117 -7.10 8.92 -8.37
C GLY A 117 -5.97 8.31 -7.54
N HIS A 118 -6.27 7.15 -6.97
CA HIS A 118 -5.46 6.51 -5.93
C HIS A 118 -5.30 4.99 -6.19
N GLY A 119 -4.38 4.61 -7.08
CA GLY A 119 -4.24 3.20 -7.50
C GLY A 119 -5.41 2.67 -8.31
N THR A 120 -6.23 3.54 -8.93
CA THR A 120 -7.49 3.18 -9.59
C THR A 120 -7.38 3.00 -11.11
N ASN A 121 -6.28 3.46 -11.71
CA ASN A 121 -5.98 3.26 -13.12
C ASN A 121 -4.50 2.93 -13.32
N LEU A 122 -4.18 2.24 -14.42
CA LEU A 122 -2.81 1.84 -14.74
C LEU A 122 -2.07 2.84 -15.65
N ARG A 123 -2.78 3.80 -16.24
CA ARG A 123 -2.22 4.83 -17.14
C ARG A 123 -1.24 5.72 -16.38
N ASP A 124 -1.66 6.16 -15.21
CA ASP A 124 -0.84 7.00 -14.34
C ASP A 124 0.08 6.14 -13.48
N SER A 125 1.38 6.16 -13.80
CA SER A 125 2.37 5.42 -13.03
C SER A 125 2.50 5.94 -11.59
N ALA A 126 2.17 7.20 -11.30
CA ALA A 126 2.24 7.72 -9.93
C ALA A 126 1.18 7.09 -9.01
N GLN A 127 0.12 6.49 -9.56
CA GLN A 127 -0.87 5.74 -8.78
C GLN A 127 -0.41 4.32 -8.40
N ASN A 128 0.62 3.78 -9.07
CA ASN A 128 1.01 2.36 -8.95
C ASN A 128 2.50 2.17 -8.61
N ARG A 129 3.32 3.20 -8.79
CA ARG A 129 4.73 3.21 -8.38
C ARG A 129 4.79 3.68 -6.93
N ILE A 130 5.01 2.72 -6.03
CA ILE A 130 5.06 2.93 -4.60
C ILE A 130 6.49 2.98 -4.07
N ILE A 131 6.65 3.48 -2.85
CA ILE A 131 7.88 3.26 -2.09
C ILE A 131 7.91 1.82 -1.58
N VAL A 132 9.09 1.20 -1.66
CA VAL A 132 9.47 0.00 -0.90
C VAL A 132 10.87 0.25 -0.34
N ALA A 133 11.00 0.29 0.98
CA ALA A 133 12.27 0.34 1.68
C ALA A 133 12.40 -0.89 2.56
N LEU A 134 13.46 -1.67 2.33
CA LEU A 134 13.73 -2.91 3.05
C LEU A 134 15.07 -2.80 3.75
N LYS A 135 15.05 -3.04 5.06
CA LYS A 135 16.25 -3.23 5.88
C LYS A 135 16.33 -4.71 6.27
N PRO A 136 17.28 -5.49 5.73
CA PRO A 136 17.48 -6.86 6.18
C PRO A 136 18.15 -6.87 7.57
N ASN A 137 18.26 -8.05 8.18
CA ASN A 137 19.04 -8.19 9.41
C ASN A 137 20.54 -7.98 9.11
N ASN A 138 21.26 -7.31 10.01
CA ASN A 138 22.72 -7.21 9.98
C ASN A 138 23.41 -6.59 8.74
N VAL A 139 22.69 -6.06 7.75
CA VAL A 139 23.27 -5.28 6.64
C VAL A 139 23.14 -3.78 6.94
N ASN A 140 24.25 -3.06 6.80
CA ASN A 140 24.34 -1.61 7.04
C ASN A 140 24.72 -0.80 5.79
N LYS A 141 24.66 -1.39 4.60
CA LYS A 141 24.96 -0.71 3.34
C LYS A 141 23.65 -0.24 2.69
N HIS A 142 23.55 1.06 2.44
CA HIS A 142 22.46 1.61 1.66
C HIS A 142 22.64 1.22 0.18
N ARG A 143 21.53 0.86 -0.47
CA ARG A 143 21.47 0.55 -1.90
C ARG A 143 20.18 1.13 -2.46
N GLU A 144 20.28 1.62 -3.69
CA GLU A 144 19.12 1.91 -4.52
C GLU A 144 19.00 0.82 -5.58
N ILE A 145 17.82 0.22 -5.66
CA ILE A 145 17.49 -0.84 -6.60
C ILE A 145 16.61 -0.20 -7.67
N GLN A 146 17.05 -0.25 -8.94
CA GLN A 146 16.35 0.35 -10.07
C GLN A 146 15.53 -0.68 -10.85
N GLU A 147 15.66 -1.96 -10.49
CA GLU A 147 14.94 -3.09 -11.05
C GLU A 147 13.45 -3.03 -10.73
N LEU A 148 12.64 -3.63 -11.61
CA LEU A 148 11.21 -3.75 -11.39
C LEU A 148 10.92 -4.76 -10.28
N THR A 149 10.27 -4.26 -9.23
CA THR A 149 9.83 -5.04 -8.07
C THR A 149 8.35 -4.84 -7.83
N ARG A 150 7.72 -5.79 -7.15
CA ARG A 150 6.28 -5.82 -6.87
C ARG A 150 6.05 -6.07 -5.38
N THR A 151 4.90 -5.65 -4.86
CA THR A 151 4.50 -5.94 -3.47
C THR A 151 4.42 -7.44 -3.18
N ILE A 152 4.06 -8.26 -4.17
CA ILE A 152 4.03 -9.73 -4.05
C ILE A 152 5.41 -10.36 -3.88
N ASP A 153 6.49 -9.65 -4.22
CA ASP A 153 7.86 -10.11 -4.04
C ASP A 153 8.30 -10.01 -2.55
N ILE A 154 7.58 -9.26 -1.71
CA ILE A 154 7.94 -9.02 -0.30
C ILE A 154 7.84 -10.30 0.55
N THR A 155 6.77 -11.07 0.40
CA THR A 155 6.58 -12.30 1.18
C THR A 155 7.70 -13.33 0.95
N PRO A 156 8.00 -13.75 -0.31
CA PRO A 156 9.12 -14.66 -0.54
C PRO A 156 10.45 -14.06 -0.10
N THR A 157 10.66 -12.75 -0.26
CA THR A 157 11.89 -12.08 0.22
C THR A 157 12.07 -12.19 1.73
N VAL A 158 11.01 -11.97 2.52
CA VAL A 158 11.10 -12.05 3.98
C VAL A 158 11.37 -13.48 4.44
N LEU A 159 10.73 -14.47 3.81
CA LEU A 159 10.95 -15.88 4.14
C LEU A 159 12.37 -16.34 3.79
N ASP A 160 12.88 -15.94 2.63
CA ASP A 160 14.27 -16.18 2.21
C ASP A 160 15.27 -15.58 3.21
N LEU A 161 15.07 -14.32 3.62
CA LEU A 161 15.89 -13.66 4.64
C LEU A 161 15.81 -14.33 6.03
N LEU A 162 14.75 -15.09 6.32
CA LEU A 162 14.62 -15.89 7.53
C LEU A 162 15.28 -17.28 7.39
N GLY A 163 15.71 -17.66 6.19
CA GLY A 163 16.32 -18.95 5.89
C GLY A 163 15.30 -20.07 5.66
N GLU A 164 14.05 -19.73 5.35
CA GLU A 164 13.02 -20.72 5.04
C GLU A 164 13.19 -21.27 3.61
N ASP A 165 12.84 -22.54 3.40
CA ASP A 165 12.83 -23.14 2.05
C ASP A 165 11.64 -22.60 1.26
N LEU A 166 11.90 -21.84 0.19
CA LEU A 166 10.83 -21.29 -0.64
C LEU A 166 10.10 -22.33 -1.48
N ASN A 167 10.70 -23.50 -1.73
CA ASN A 167 10.13 -24.52 -2.62
C ASN A 167 8.87 -25.20 -2.04
N ILE A 168 8.62 -25.05 -0.75
CA ILE A 168 7.41 -25.58 -0.08
C ILE A 168 6.18 -24.68 -0.30
N PHE A 169 6.36 -23.51 -0.90
CA PHE A 169 5.31 -22.53 -1.15
C PHE A 169 5.17 -22.26 -2.64
N ASN A 170 3.95 -21.90 -3.06
CA ASN A 170 3.70 -21.43 -4.43
C ASN A 170 3.51 -19.91 -4.40
N PHE A 171 4.55 -19.16 -4.75
CA PHE A 171 4.51 -17.70 -4.83
C PHE A 171 4.46 -17.23 -6.28
N ASP A 172 3.58 -16.25 -6.56
CA ASP A 172 3.62 -15.48 -7.82
C ASP A 172 4.78 -14.46 -7.81
N GLY A 173 5.23 -14.07 -6.62
CA GLY A 173 6.35 -13.18 -6.38
C GLY A 173 7.69 -13.91 -6.36
N MET A 174 8.77 -13.17 -6.53
CA MET A 174 10.14 -13.68 -6.46
C MET A 174 10.89 -13.05 -5.29
N SER A 175 11.80 -13.79 -4.67
CA SER A 175 12.65 -13.22 -3.62
C SER A 175 13.61 -12.18 -4.20
N LEU A 176 13.70 -11.03 -3.54
CA LEU A 176 14.62 -9.92 -3.84
C LEU A 176 15.98 -10.09 -3.13
N ASN A 177 16.21 -11.21 -2.43
CA ASN A 177 17.43 -11.43 -1.64
C ASN A 177 18.72 -11.34 -2.47
N THR A 178 18.66 -11.74 -3.75
CA THR A 178 19.77 -11.59 -4.69
C THR A 178 20.14 -10.12 -4.95
N LEU A 179 19.14 -9.23 -5.07
CA LEU A 179 19.37 -7.78 -5.21
C LEU A 179 19.88 -7.14 -3.92
N ILE A 180 19.50 -7.71 -2.77
CA ILE A 180 19.92 -7.22 -1.46
C ILE A 180 21.40 -7.54 -1.22
N ASN A 181 21.82 -8.79 -1.46
CA ASN A 181 23.14 -9.28 -1.03
C ASN A 181 24.23 -9.21 -2.09
N ASN A 182 23.91 -9.22 -3.39
CA ASN A 182 24.96 -9.28 -4.40
C ASN A 182 25.34 -7.90 -4.92
N ASP A 183 26.64 -7.58 -4.89
CA ASP A 183 27.19 -6.28 -5.28
C ASP A 183 27.45 -6.14 -6.80
N SER A 184 27.28 -7.19 -7.60
CA SER A 184 27.68 -7.17 -9.02
C SER A 184 26.63 -6.55 -9.95
N SER A 185 27.08 -5.71 -10.88
CA SER A 185 26.28 -5.17 -11.98
C SER A 185 25.83 -6.22 -13.02
N ASP A 186 26.28 -7.48 -12.88
CA ASP A 186 26.04 -8.59 -13.81
C ASP A 186 24.83 -9.47 -13.43
N HIS A 187 23.96 -9.02 -12.53
CA HIS A 187 22.73 -9.76 -12.27
C HIS A 187 21.80 -9.69 -13.48
N LYS A 188 21.44 -10.85 -14.01
CA LYS A 188 20.25 -10.96 -14.87
C LYS A 188 19.08 -10.35 -14.12
N SER A 189 18.41 -9.38 -14.75
CA SER A 189 17.21 -8.77 -14.20
C SER A 189 16.26 -9.85 -13.70
N LEU A 190 15.82 -9.73 -12.44
CA LEU A 190 14.82 -10.63 -11.86
C LEU A 190 13.53 -10.59 -12.65
N ASN A 191 13.13 -9.39 -13.10
CA ASN A 191 11.93 -9.15 -13.88
C ASN A 191 12.27 -8.28 -15.08
N ASN A 192 12.29 -8.87 -16.28
CA ASN A 192 12.33 -8.08 -17.53
C ASN A 192 11.03 -7.28 -17.74
N SER A 193 9.93 -7.76 -17.15
CA SER A 193 8.63 -7.10 -17.14
C SER A 193 7.82 -7.53 -15.93
N ILE A 194 6.93 -6.67 -15.46
CA ILE A 194 5.96 -6.96 -14.40
C ILE A 194 4.53 -6.89 -14.92
N ILE A 195 3.64 -7.66 -14.30
CA ILE A 195 2.20 -7.62 -14.55
C ILE A 195 1.55 -6.76 -13.48
N LEU A 196 0.64 -5.89 -13.90
CA LEU A 196 -0.19 -5.06 -13.03
C LEU A 196 -1.67 -5.34 -13.32
N GLU A 197 -2.48 -5.28 -12.26
CA GLU A 197 -3.93 -5.35 -12.34
C GLU A 197 -4.51 -4.33 -11.34
N THR A 198 -5.51 -3.56 -11.74
CA THR A 198 -6.25 -2.66 -10.82
C THR A 198 -7.75 -2.88 -10.93
N GLY A 199 -8.55 -2.01 -10.30
CA GLY A 199 -9.99 -2.03 -10.27
C GLY A 199 -10.65 -2.10 -11.64
N PHE A 200 -11.96 -2.31 -11.60
CA PHE A 200 -12.81 -2.28 -12.77
C PHE A 200 -13.46 -0.90 -12.90
N SER A 201 -13.66 -0.44 -14.13
CA SER A 201 -14.40 0.79 -14.38
C SER A 201 -15.91 0.50 -14.30
N ILE A 202 -16.65 1.34 -13.58
CA ILE A 202 -18.11 1.41 -13.66
C ILE A 202 -18.46 2.48 -14.70
N ASP A 203 -19.31 2.13 -15.65
CA ASP A 203 -19.79 3.06 -16.66
C ASP A 203 -21.00 3.80 -16.07
N VAL A 204 -20.88 5.10 -15.86
CA VAL A 204 -21.98 5.94 -15.38
C VAL A 204 -22.25 7.00 -16.47
N PRO A 205 -23.45 7.04 -17.06
CA PRO A 205 -23.80 8.08 -18.02
C PRO A 205 -23.74 9.46 -17.36
N GLY A 206 -23.00 10.40 -17.94
CA GLY A 206 -22.99 11.81 -17.54
C GLY A 206 -21.78 12.23 -16.71
N GLY A 207 -21.24 13.42 -17.02
CA GLY A 207 -20.10 14.01 -16.32
C GLY A 207 -20.31 14.26 -14.83
N VAL A 208 -19.22 14.65 -14.18
CA VAL A 208 -18.87 14.65 -12.74
C VAL A 208 -19.92 15.20 -11.75
N SER A 209 -21.06 15.76 -12.15
CA SER A 209 -22.08 16.28 -11.22
C SER A 209 -23.50 15.70 -11.35
N LEU A 210 -23.83 14.95 -12.41
CA LEU A 210 -25.24 14.58 -12.68
C LEU A 210 -25.62 13.13 -12.38
N ALA A 211 -24.69 12.27 -11.96
CA ALA A 211 -24.99 10.84 -11.81
C ALA A 211 -24.49 10.22 -10.51
N PHE A 212 -24.39 10.98 -9.42
CA PHE A 212 -23.98 10.40 -8.12
C PHE A 212 -24.97 9.32 -7.65
N GLN A 213 -26.29 9.54 -7.81
CA GLN A 213 -27.28 8.52 -7.48
C GLN A 213 -27.22 7.30 -8.41
N GLU A 214 -27.00 7.50 -9.72
CA GLU A 214 -26.84 6.39 -10.65
C GLU A 214 -25.54 5.62 -10.39
N MET A 215 -24.44 6.32 -10.08
CA MET A 215 -23.18 5.74 -9.66
C MET A 215 -23.34 4.94 -8.36
N LEU A 216 -24.09 5.45 -7.39
CA LEU A 216 -24.41 4.72 -6.16
C LEU A 216 -25.24 3.47 -6.47
N ASN A 217 -26.29 3.58 -7.30
CA ASN A 217 -27.14 2.46 -7.67
C ASN A 217 -26.39 1.37 -8.45
N GLU A 218 -25.59 1.76 -9.45
CA GLU A 218 -24.70 0.88 -10.22
C GLU A 218 -23.59 0.30 -9.33
N GLY A 219 -23.04 1.09 -8.40
CA GLY A 219 -22.10 0.63 -7.40
C GLY A 219 -22.71 -0.47 -6.53
N PHE A 220 -23.86 -0.19 -5.90
CA PHE A 220 -24.60 -1.16 -5.08
C PHE A 220 -25.06 -2.39 -5.85
N PHE A 221 -25.26 -2.29 -7.18
CA PHE A 221 -25.58 -3.45 -8.01
C PHE A 221 -24.53 -4.56 -7.86
N PHE A 222 -23.25 -4.23 -7.69
CA PHE A 222 -22.17 -5.21 -7.57
C PHE A 222 -22.08 -5.86 -6.19
N TYR A 223 -22.71 -5.28 -5.17
CA TYR A 223 -22.53 -5.70 -3.79
C TYR A 223 -23.81 -6.27 -3.17
N LYS A 224 -23.63 -7.11 -2.15
CA LYS A 224 -24.69 -7.59 -1.26
C LYS A 224 -24.30 -7.28 0.18
N PHE A 225 -25.32 -7.05 1.00
CA PHE A 225 -25.20 -6.84 2.43
C PHE A 225 -25.61 -8.12 3.14
N ASN A 226 -24.79 -8.62 4.06
CA ASN A 226 -25.27 -9.65 4.99
C ASN A 226 -25.94 -9.00 6.20
N LYS A 227 -26.61 -9.83 7.02
CA LYS A 227 -27.30 -9.36 8.25
C LYS A 227 -26.36 -8.72 9.28
N GLN A 228 -25.05 -8.88 9.10
CA GLN A 228 -23.99 -8.31 9.95
C GLN A 228 -23.42 -7.00 9.38
N GLY A 229 -24.01 -6.45 8.31
CA GLY A 229 -23.55 -5.21 7.68
C GLY A 229 -22.27 -5.35 6.86
N ILE A 230 -21.81 -6.58 6.59
CA ILE A 230 -20.65 -6.83 5.73
C ILE A 230 -21.09 -6.69 4.28
N ILE A 231 -20.38 -5.80 3.57
CA ILE A 231 -20.52 -5.59 2.14
C ILE A 231 -19.61 -6.60 1.42
N THR A 232 -20.19 -7.39 0.52
CA THR A 232 -19.43 -8.36 -0.30
C THR A 232 -19.84 -8.25 -1.75
N VAL A 233 -18.92 -8.53 -2.67
CA VAL A 233 -19.24 -8.61 -4.10
C VAL A 233 -20.17 -9.80 -4.35
N LYS A 234 -21.24 -9.62 -5.12
CA LYS A 234 -22.17 -10.69 -5.52
C LYS A 234 -21.41 -11.79 -6.28
N PRO A 235 -21.48 -13.08 -5.85
CA PRO A 235 -20.70 -14.17 -6.46
C PRO A 235 -20.90 -14.33 -7.98
N ASP A 236 -22.13 -14.17 -8.46
CA ASP A 236 -22.50 -14.23 -9.88
C ASP A 236 -21.84 -13.13 -10.74
N LEU A 237 -21.41 -12.03 -10.11
CA LEU A 237 -20.73 -10.92 -10.79
C LEU A 237 -19.21 -11.03 -10.75
N HIS A 238 -18.61 -11.98 -10.01
CA HIS A 238 -17.15 -12.09 -9.86
C HIS A 238 -16.43 -12.21 -11.20
N LYS A 239 -16.85 -13.15 -12.06
CA LYS A 239 -16.23 -13.36 -13.38
C LYS A 239 -16.35 -12.11 -14.26
N LYS A 240 -17.51 -11.44 -14.23
CA LYS A 240 -17.75 -10.21 -14.99
C LYS A 240 -16.84 -9.08 -14.50
N LEU A 241 -16.67 -8.93 -13.19
CA LEU A 241 -15.81 -7.90 -12.59
C LEU A 241 -14.33 -8.17 -12.85
N ILE A 242 -13.88 -9.42 -12.76
CA ILE A 242 -12.51 -9.81 -13.12
C ILE A 242 -12.23 -9.44 -14.58
N ASN A 243 -13.14 -9.76 -15.51
CA ASN A 243 -12.96 -9.42 -16.93
C ASN A 243 -12.91 -7.90 -17.18
N ARG A 244 -13.48 -7.08 -16.28
CA ARG A 244 -13.50 -5.61 -16.38
C ARG A 244 -12.30 -4.91 -15.73
N LYS A 245 -11.41 -5.64 -15.08
CA LYS A 245 -10.20 -5.03 -14.50
C LYS A 245 -9.25 -4.55 -15.58
N GLN A 246 -8.64 -3.38 -15.38
CA GLN A 246 -7.51 -2.99 -16.22
C GLN A 246 -6.32 -3.91 -15.94
N ARG A 247 -5.59 -4.25 -16.99
CA ARG A 247 -4.38 -5.07 -16.91
C ARG A 247 -3.25 -4.39 -17.64
N ALA A 248 -2.04 -4.53 -17.15
CA ALA A 248 -0.87 -4.04 -17.86
C ALA A 248 0.30 -5.00 -17.74
N ILE A 249 1.15 -4.98 -18.76
CA ILE A 249 2.52 -5.47 -18.68
C ILE A 249 3.44 -4.27 -18.85
N GLN A 250 4.44 -4.15 -17.98
CA GLN A 250 5.34 -3.01 -17.91
C GLN A 250 6.79 -3.50 -17.83
N ASN A 251 7.68 -2.87 -18.61
CA ASN A 251 9.12 -2.91 -18.38
C ASN A 251 9.63 -1.51 -17.94
N LEU A 252 10.95 -1.28 -17.91
CA LEU A 252 11.52 0.01 -17.53
C LEU A 252 11.28 1.13 -18.55
N GLU A 253 10.98 0.79 -19.80
CA GLU A 253 10.89 1.74 -20.92
C GLU A 253 9.45 2.02 -21.34
N TRP A 254 8.57 1.04 -21.23
CA TRP A 254 7.19 1.10 -21.72
C TRP A 254 6.22 0.33 -20.82
N LYS A 255 4.94 0.70 -20.95
CA LYS A 255 3.80 0.04 -20.30
C LYS A 255 2.69 -0.16 -21.33
N LEU A 256 2.32 -1.42 -21.56
CA LEU A 256 1.18 -1.79 -22.40
C LEU A 256 -0.02 -2.06 -21.51
N ILE A 257 -1.12 -1.35 -21.74
CA ILE A 257 -2.33 -1.39 -20.92
C ILE A 257 -3.49 -1.90 -21.75
N VAL A 258 -4.22 -2.86 -21.21
CA VAL A 258 -5.53 -3.29 -21.69
C VAL A 258 -6.59 -2.67 -20.79
N GLU A 259 -7.38 -1.80 -21.39
CA GLU A 259 -8.53 -1.16 -20.74
C GLU A 259 -9.81 -1.75 -21.33
N PRO A 260 -10.47 -2.66 -20.59
CA PRO A 260 -11.72 -3.24 -21.07
C PRO A 260 -12.79 -2.15 -21.12
N LEU A 261 -13.06 -1.63 -22.31
CA LEU A 261 -14.23 -0.81 -22.60
C LEU A 261 -15.45 -1.73 -22.64
N VAL A 262 -16.34 -1.62 -21.65
CA VAL A 262 -17.63 -2.31 -21.68
C VAL A 262 -18.72 -1.25 -21.63
N ARG A 263 -19.22 -0.87 -22.81
CA ARG A 263 -20.45 -0.09 -22.95
C ARG A 263 -21.60 -0.90 -22.34
N LYS A 264 -22.58 -0.22 -21.74
CA LYS A 264 -23.79 -0.82 -21.16
C LYS A 264 -24.49 -1.80 -22.11
N ASP A 265 -24.34 -1.57 -23.42
CA ASP A 265 -24.95 -2.34 -24.49
C ASP A 265 -23.88 -3.00 -25.37
N VAL A 266 -23.47 -4.22 -25.00
CA VAL A 266 -23.07 -5.22 -25.98
C VAL A 266 -23.83 -6.48 -25.62
N THR A 267 -24.87 -6.73 -26.43
CA THR A 267 -25.59 -8.00 -26.51
C THR A 267 -24.64 -9.14 -26.87
#